data_AF-A0A950AM25-F1
#
_entry.id   AF-A0A950AM25-F1
#
_cell.length_a   1.000
_cell.length_b   1.000
_cell.length_c   1.000
_cell.angle_alpha   90.00
_cell.angle_beta   90.00
_cell.angle_gamma   90.00
#
_symmetry.space_group_name_H-M   'P 1'
#
loop_
_entity.id
_entity.type
_entity.pdbx_description
1 polymer ?
#
loop_
_entity_poly.entity_id
_entity_poly.type
_entity_poly.pdbx_seq_one_letter_code
_entity_poly.pdbx_strand_id
1 'polypeptide(L)' 'MPEQMQRSPAQNPWEKKSMDDGGPKAPNVSKPDTSNLLKRLRSIDPDQSRKFRQRSGQ' A
#
# COMPACT_ATOMS: atom_id res chain seq x y z
N MET A 1 10.06 -22.78 38.20
CA MET A 1 9.94 -21.53 37.44
C MET A 1 9.70 -21.92 35.98
N PRO A 2 8.51 -21.75 35.39
CA PRO A 2 8.33 -22.07 33.98
C PRO A 2 8.91 -20.96 33.10
N GLU A 3 9.65 -21.38 32.08
CA GLU A 3 10.29 -20.53 31.08
C GLU A 3 9.30 -19.58 30.41
N GLN A 4 9.67 -18.30 30.34
CA GLN A 4 8.94 -17.30 29.60
C GLN A 4 9.02 -17.65 28.12
N MET A 5 7.91 -18.17 27.57
CA MET A 5 7.68 -18.35 26.14
C MET A 5 8.18 -17.11 25.40
N GLN A 6 9.27 -17.25 24.64
CA GLN A 6 9.71 -16.24 23.67
C GLN A 6 8.60 -16.12 22.63
N ARG A 7 7.74 -15.10 22.80
CA ARG A 7 6.77 -14.71 21.79
C ARG A 7 7.59 -14.13 20.64
N SER A 8 7.80 -14.92 19.59
CA SER A 8 8.43 -14.47 18.34
C SER A 8 7.78 -13.15 17.90
N PRO A 9 8.56 -12.14 17.45
CA PRO A 9 7.97 -10.90 16.97
C PRO A 9 7.02 -11.23 15.82
N ALA A 10 5.77 -10.80 15.95
CA ALA A 10 4.75 -10.98 14.94
C ALA A 10 5.30 -10.54 13.59
N GLN A 11 5.36 -11.47 12.62
CA GLN A 11 5.62 -11.10 11.24
C GLN A 11 4.53 -10.11 10.84
N ASN A 12 4.94 -8.86 10.56
CA ASN A 12 4.01 -7.84 10.12
C ASN A 12 3.35 -8.34 8.81
N PRO A 13 2.01 -8.42 8.72
CA PRO A 13 1.32 -8.93 7.53
C PRO A 13 1.52 -8.04 6.28
N TRP A 14 2.28 -6.95 6.41
CA TRP A 14 2.64 -6.01 5.36
C TRP A 14 4.02 -6.26 4.74
N GLU A 15 4.77 -7.27 5.21
CA GLU A 15 5.96 -7.71 4.49
C GLU A 15 5.51 -8.20 3.11
N LYS A 16 5.86 -7.43 2.07
CA LYS A 16 5.61 -7.81 0.68
C LYS A 16 6.31 -9.13 0.45
N LYS A 17 5.55 -10.23 0.51
CA LYS A 17 6.00 -11.55 0.10
C LYS A 17 6.60 -11.38 -1.28
N SER A 18 7.91 -11.58 -1.37
CA SER A 18 8.68 -11.53 -2.59
C SER A 18 7.87 -12.24 -3.67
N MET A 19 7.56 -11.48 -4.71
CA MET A 19 6.71 -11.87 -5.83
C MET A 19 7.47 -12.90 -6.66
N ASP A 20 7.59 -14.12 -6.12
CA ASP A 20 8.27 -15.25 -6.72
C ASP A 20 7.38 -15.86 -7.83
N ASP A 21 7.52 -15.25 -9.01
CA ASP A 21 7.77 -15.87 -10.32
C ASP A 21 6.87 -17.02 -10.86
N GLY A 22 5.66 -17.23 -10.33
CA GLY A 22 4.75 -18.29 -10.85
C GLY A 22 3.51 -17.82 -11.61
N GLY A 23 3.13 -16.54 -11.50
CA GLY A 23 1.83 -16.03 -11.97
C GLY A 23 1.94 -14.94 -13.04
N PRO A 24 0.87 -14.69 -13.83
CA PRO A 24 0.86 -13.61 -14.79
C PRO A 24 1.18 -12.28 -14.10
N LYS A 25 2.16 -11.56 -14.64
CA LYS A 25 2.56 -10.25 -14.14
C LYS A 25 1.41 -9.27 -14.29
N ALA A 26 1.38 -8.25 -13.43
CA ALA A 26 0.46 -7.13 -13.59
C ALA A 26 0.62 -6.55 -15.01
N PRO A 27 -0.48 -6.20 -15.69
CA PRO A 27 -0.42 -5.67 -17.04
C PRO A 27 0.39 -4.38 -17.08
N ASN A 28 1.21 -4.21 -18.13
CA ASN A 28 2.00 -3.01 -18.34
C ASN A 28 1.11 -1.89 -18.94
N VAL A 29 0.21 -1.37 -18.11
CA VAL A 29 -0.64 -0.23 -18.45
C VAL A 29 -0.12 1.03 -17.79
N SER A 30 -0.11 2.12 -18.55
CA SER A 30 0.24 3.43 -17.99
C SER A 30 -0.82 3.86 -16.98
N LYS A 31 -0.39 4.44 -15.86
CA LYS A 31 -1.32 4.99 -14.87
C LYS A 31 -1.98 6.24 -15.44
N PRO A 32 -3.29 6.44 -15.21
CA PRO A 32 -3.97 7.66 -15.64
C PRO A 32 -3.43 8.89 -14.88
N ASP A 33 -3.47 10.07 -15.51
CA ASP A 33 -3.13 11.32 -14.85
C ASP A 33 -4.16 11.64 -13.75
N THR A 34 -3.68 11.87 -12.53
CA THR A 34 -4.52 12.11 -11.35
C THR A 34 -4.29 13.50 -10.74
N SER A 35 -3.53 14.37 -11.41
CA SER A 35 -3.13 15.68 -10.88
C SER A 35 -4.34 16.59 -10.62
N ASN A 36 -5.26 16.67 -11.58
CA ASN A 36 -6.49 17.46 -11.48
C ASN A 36 -7.45 16.91 -10.42
N LEU A 37 -7.55 15.58 -10.30
CA LEU A 37 -8.34 14.92 -9.26
C LEU A 37 -7.79 15.24 -7.87
N LEU A 38 -6.48 15.08 -7.67
CA LEU A 38 -5.82 15.37 -6.39
C LEU A 38 -5.93 16.84 -5.99
N LYS A 39 -5.84 17.76 -6.97
CA LYS A 39 -6.02 19.19 -6.74
C LYS A 39 -7.43 19.50 -6.25
N ARG A 40 -8.45 18.92 -6.89
CA ARG A 40 -9.85 19.09 -6.50
C ARG A 40 -10.16 18.43 -5.16
N LEU A 41 -9.62 17.22 -4.92
CA LEU A 41 -9.76 16.53 -3.64
C LEU A 41 -9.15 17.33 -2.51
N ARG A 42 -7.96 17.93 -2.69
CA ARG A 42 -7.38 18.76 -1.63
C ARG A 42 -8.29 19.93 -1.20
N SER A 43 -9.09 20.47 -2.12
CA SER A 43 -10.04 21.54 -1.82
C SER A 43 -11.35 21.06 -1.21
N ILE A 44 -11.85 19.88 -1.61
CA ILE A 44 -13.14 19.34 -1.16
C ILE A 44 -12.98 18.48 0.10
N ASP A 45 -12.00 17.57 0.08
CA ASP A 45 -11.69 16.61 1.14
C ASP A 45 -10.17 16.31 1.17
N PRO A 46 -9.41 17.04 2.00
CA PRO A 46 -7.97 16.85 2.15
C PRO A 46 -7.59 15.41 2.59
N ASP A 47 -8.45 14.76 3.36
CA ASP A 47 -8.20 13.43 3.92
C ASP A 47 -8.25 12.36 2.81
N GLN A 48 -9.23 12.47 1.91
CA GLN A 48 -9.31 11.61 0.73
C GLN A 48 -8.13 11.81 -0.22
N SER A 49 -7.66 13.06 -0.39
CA SER A 49 -6.46 13.33 -1.19
C SER A 49 -5.22 12.60 -0.64
N ARG A 50 -5.11 12.48 0.69
CA ARG A 50 -4.00 11.82 1.39
C ARG A 50 -4.09 10.31 1.28
N LYS A 51 -5.27 9.74 1.51
CA LYS A 51 -5.54 8.29 1.36
C LYS A 51 -5.34 7.83 -0.09
N PHE A 52 -5.78 8.62 -1.06
CA PHE A 52 -5.60 8.31 -2.48
C PHE A 52 -4.11 8.23 -2.82
N ARG A 53 -3.31 9.21 -2.38
CA ARG A 53 -1.86 9.25 -2.59
C ARG A 53 -1.17 8.00 -2.02
N GLN A 54 -1.50 7.64 -0.79
CA GLN A 54 -0.97 6.46 -0.11
C GLN A 54 -1.35 5.15 -0.82
N ARG A 55 -2.58 5.03 -1.32
CA ARG A 55 -3.07 3.83 -2.03
C ARG A 55 -2.53 3.70 -3.45
N SER A 56 -2.48 4.80 -4.19
CA SER A 56 -2.12 4.80 -5.61
C SER A 56 -0.60 4.89 -5.85
N GLY A 57 0.15 5.33 -4.83
CA GLY A 57 1.58 5.61 -4.94
C GLY A 57 1.88 6.84 -5.80
N GLN A 58 0.95 7.81 -5.80
CA GLN A 58 1.11 9.16 -6.37
C GLN A 58 1.75 10.14 -5.38
#